data_AF-A0A363RDW5-F1
#
_entry.id   AF-A0A363RDW5-F1
#
_cell.length_a   1.000
_cell.length_b   1.000
_cell.length_c   1.000
_cell.angle_alpha   90.00
_cell.angle_beta   90.00
_cell.angle_gamma   90.00
#
_symmetry.space_group_name_H-M   'P 1'
#
loop_
_entity.id
_entity.type
_entity.pdbx_description
1 polymer ?
#
loop_
_entity_poly.entity_id
_entity_poly.type
_entity_poly.pdbx_seq_one_letter_code
_entity_poly.pdbx_strand_id
1 'polypeptide(L)'
;MQLPKPTSQRQAAGLILGTVVLANLLTTWVLMANLDAMVYPSDADAIMVPVVSNFLNSLCILLWASMGVLLPRHRLGWRIASRIVLGVAALYTLALAVYWWYPFHYAAGASFLPAVAACAWVLWLPASKQPAPGTNMASS
;
A
#
# COMPACT_ATOMS: atom_id res chain seq x y z
N MET A 1 -6.48 -6.97 23.04
CA MET A 1 -6.59 -7.91 21.90
C MET A 1 -5.23 -8.03 21.22
N GLN A 2 -4.71 -9.24 21.00
CA GLN A 2 -3.52 -9.44 20.17
C GLN A 2 -3.97 -9.55 18.70
N LEU A 3 -3.48 -8.66 17.83
CA LEU A 3 -3.72 -8.78 16.40
C LEU A 3 -2.99 -10.01 15.85
N PRO A 4 -3.64 -10.86 15.03
CA PRO A 4 -2.99 -12.03 14.45
C PRO A 4 -1.81 -11.58 13.59
N LYS A 5 -0.66 -12.26 13.68
CA LYS A 5 0.53 -11.93 12.87
C LYS A 5 0.37 -12.42 11.43
N PRO A 6 1.00 -11.75 10.44
CA PRO A 6 0.95 -12.22 9.05
C PRO A 6 1.62 -13.58 8.92
N THR A 7 0.93 -14.54 8.29
CA THR A 7 1.39 -15.92 8.18
C THR A 7 2.22 -16.18 6.93
N SER A 8 2.00 -15.40 5.86
CA SER A 8 2.70 -15.56 4.58
C SER A 8 2.83 -14.25 3.80
N GLN A 9 3.83 -14.20 2.90
CA GLN A 9 4.01 -13.08 1.97
C GLN A 9 2.81 -12.89 1.03
N ARG A 10 2.15 -13.97 0.61
CA ARG A 10 0.96 -13.91 -0.25
C ARG A 10 -0.22 -13.23 0.46
N GLN A 11 -0.44 -13.58 1.74
CA GLN A 11 -1.47 -12.93 2.55
C GLN A 11 -1.17 -11.43 2.72
N ALA A 12 0.09 -11.09 3.02
CA ALA A 12 0.54 -9.70 3.13
C ALA A 12 0.30 -8.91 1.83
N ALA A 13 0.77 -9.44 0.70
CA ALA A 13 0.61 -8.82 -0.61
C ALA A 13 -0.86 -8.67 -0.99
N GLY A 14 -1.67 -9.71 -0.79
CA GLY A 14 -3.11 -9.68 -1.07
C GLY A 14 -3.85 -8.63 -0.23
N LEU A 15 -3.52 -8.49 1.06
CA LEU A 15 -4.13 -7.50 1.93
C LEU A 15 -3.74 -6.07 1.53
N ILE A 16 -2.47 -5.82 1.23
CA ILE A 16 -2.00 -4.50 0.76
C ILE A 16 -2.70 -4.16 -0.56
N LEU A 17 -2.69 -5.08 -1.53
CA LEU A 17 -3.35 -4.87 -2.81
C LEU A 17 -4.84 -4.59 -2.64
N GLY A 18 -5.55 -5.42 -1.87
CA GLY A 18 -6.98 -5.28 -1.65
C GLY A 18 -7.34 -3.95 -0.98
N THR A 19 -6.57 -3.53 0.03
CA THR A 19 -6.80 -2.24 0.72
C THR A 19 -6.48 -1.04 -0.17
N VAL A 20 -5.44 -1.10 -0.99
CA VAL A 20 -5.12 -0.03 -1.97
C VAL A 20 -6.18 0.05 -3.07
N VAL A 21 -6.65 -1.09 -3.61
CA VAL A 21 -7.74 -1.11 -4.61
C VAL A 21 -9.01 -0.52 -4.01
N LEU A 22 -9.38 -0.92 -2.79
CA LEU A 22 -10.54 -0.38 -2.09
C LEU A 22 -10.41 1.14 -1.88
N ALA A 23 -9.23 1.63 -1.48
CA ALA A 23 -8.99 3.07 -1.32
C ALA A 23 -9.19 3.82 -2.65
N ASN A 24 -8.68 3.29 -3.77
CA ASN A 24 -8.88 3.91 -5.09
C ASN A 24 -10.35 3.98 -5.49
N LEU A 25 -11.12 2.90 -5.26
CA LEU A 25 -12.54 2.88 -5.56
C LEU A 25 -13.30 3.90 -4.71
N LEU A 26 -13.02 3.97 -3.41
CA LEU A 26 -13.66 4.91 -2.49
C LEU A 26 -13.28 6.36 -2.79
N THR A 27 -12.01 6.65 -3.05
CA THR A 27 -11.57 8.00 -3.46
C THR A 27 -12.25 8.43 -4.76
N THR A 28 -12.32 7.56 -5.77
CA THR A 28 -12.99 7.86 -7.04
C THR A 28 -14.48 8.15 -6.82
N TRP A 29 -15.13 7.34 -5.97
CA TRP A 29 -16.53 7.57 -5.60
C TRP A 29 -16.73 8.92 -4.88
N VAL A 30 -15.85 9.29 -3.94
CA VAL A 30 -15.89 10.60 -3.26
C VAL A 30 -15.73 11.76 -4.25
N LEU A 31 -14.80 11.62 -5.21
CA LEU A 31 -14.58 12.66 -6.23
C LEU A 31 -15.80 12.82 -7.14
N MET A 32 -16.44 11.73 -7.55
CA MET A 32 -17.67 11.75 -8.35
C MET A 32 -18.83 12.37 -7.57
N ALA A 33 -19.02 11.98 -6.30
CA ALA A 33 -20.06 12.55 -5.45
C ALA A 33 -19.88 14.07 -5.24
N ASN A 34 -18.64 14.53 -5.10
CA ASN A 34 -18.34 15.96 -5.00
C ASN A 34 -18.58 16.72 -6.31
N LEU A 35 -18.33 16.07 -7.46
CA LEU A 35 -18.65 16.63 -8.77
C LEU A 35 -20.17 16.78 -8.95
N ASP A 36 -20.95 15.74 -8.61
CA ASP A 36 -22.41 15.76 -8.66
C ASP A 36 -23.02 16.84 -7.72
N ALA A 37 -22.35 17.09 -6.59
CA ALA A 37 -22.70 18.15 -5.64
C ALA A 37 -22.24 19.56 -6.06
N MET A 38 -21.67 19.72 -7.25
CA MET A 38 -21.17 21.00 -7.80
C MET A 38 -20.10 21.66 -6.89
N VAL A 39 -19.33 20.86 -6.15
CA VAL A 39 -18.20 21.33 -5.33
C VAL A 39 -17.03 21.78 -6.21
N TYR A 40 -16.90 21.16 -7.38
CA TYR A 40 -15.91 21.52 -8.39
C TYR A 40 -16.54 22.36 -9.50
N PRO A 41 -15.73 23.20 -10.18
CA PRO A 41 -16.16 23.82 -11.44
C PRO A 41 -16.65 22.74 -12.42
N SER A 42 -17.71 23.04 -13.16
CA SER A 42 -18.28 22.16 -14.18
C SER A 42 -17.40 22.01 -15.43
N ASP A 43 -16.27 22.71 -15.48
CA ASP A 43 -15.32 22.64 -16.58
C ASP A 43 -14.66 21.26 -16.67
N ALA A 44 -14.34 20.85 -17.90
CA ALA A 44 -13.78 19.54 -18.17
C ALA A 44 -12.45 19.34 -17.44
N ASP A 45 -12.28 18.16 -16.84
CA ASP A 45 -11.10 17.64 -16.13
C ASP A 45 -10.93 17.95 -14.63
N ALA A 46 -11.92 18.58 -13.97
CA ALA A 46 -11.84 18.89 -12.54
C ALA A 46 -11.56 17.67 -11.63
N ILE A 47 -12.02 16.47 -12.03
CA ILE A 47 -11.77 15.22 -11.28
C ILE A 47 -10.73 14.29 -11.91
N MET A 48 -10.36 14.48 -13.18
CA MET A 48 -9.47 13.55 -13.86
C MET A 48 -8.04 13.64 -13.32
N VAL A 49 -7.55 14.87 -13.11
CA VAL A 49 -6.23 15.13 -12.50
C VAL A 49 -6.08 14.46 -11.13
N PRO A 50 -7.01 14.65 -10.17
CA PRO A 50 -6.91 13.97 -8.88
C PRO A 50 -7.05 12.44 -8.97
N VAL A 51 -7.87 11.90 -9.88
CA VAL A 51 -7.97 10.44 -10.09
C VAL A 51 -6.65 9.85 -10.58
N VAL A 52 -6.04 10.45 -11.61
CA VAL A 52 -4.76 9.98 -12.16
C VAL A 52 -3.65 10.13 -11.12
N SER A 53 -3.60 11.25 -10.41
CA SER A 53 -2.65 11.46 -9.31
C SER A 53 -2.81 10.37 -8.23
N ASN A 54 -4.04 10.04 -7.82
CA ASN A 54 -4.30 9.00 -6.83
C ASN A 54 -3.80 7.63 -7.29
N PHE A 55 -4.04 7.30 -8.55
CA PHE A 55 -3.60 6.05 -9.15
C PHE A 55 -2.07 5.94 -9.16
N LEU A 56 -1.37 7.01 -9.55
CA LEU A 56 0.10 7.04 -9.54
C LEU A 56 0.67 6.90 -8.12
N ASN A 57 0.10 7.61 -7.14
CA ASN A 57 0.51 7.45 -5.74
C ASN A 57 0.26 6.02 -5.24
N SER A 58 -0.84 5.40 -5.66
CA SER A 58 -1.17 4.00 -5.32
C SER A 58 -0.18 3.01 -5.95
N LEU A 59 0.25 3.25 -7.19
CA LEU A 59 1.31 2.46 -7.81
C LEU A 59 2.62 2.58 -7.03
N CYS A 60 2.99 3.80 -6.58
CA CYS A 60 4.15 4.00 -5.71
C CYS A 60 4.05 3.22 -4.40
N ILE A 61 2.87 3.22 -3.74
CA ILE A 61 2.63 2.42 -2.53
C ILE A 61 2.89 0.93 -2.82
N LEU A 62 2.31 0.40 -3.90
CA LEU A 62 2.45 -1.00 -4.29
C LEU A 62 3.90 -1.36 -4.63
N LEU A 63 4.66 -0.46 -5.27
CA LEU A 63 6.07 -0.68 -5.58
C LEU A 63 6.93 -0.77 -4.31
N TRP A 64 6.80 0.20 -3.39
CA TRP A 64 7.53 0.16 -2.13
C TRP A 64 7.13 -1.06 -1.29
N ALA A 65 5.84 -1.33 -1.17
CA ALA A 65 5.35 -2.46 -0.38
C ALA A 65 5.77 -3.80 -0.99
N SER A 66 5.65 -3.98 -2.30
CA SER A 66 6.07 -5.22 -2.98
C SER A 66 7.57 -5.45 -2.86
N MET A 67 8.40 -4.42 -3.04
CA MET A 67 9.84 -4.52 -2.82
C MET A 67 10.11 -4.99 -1.39
N GLY A 68 9.51 -4.34 -0.39
CA GLY A 68 9.65 -4.72 1.02
C GLY A 68 9.18 -6.16 1.31
N VAL A 69 8.07 -6.60 0.72
CA VAL A 69 7.54 -7.97 0.83
C VAL A 69 8.46 -9.00 0.17
N LEU A 70 9.03 -8.70 -1.00
CA LEU A 70 9.83 -9.63 -1.78
C LEU A 70 11.28 -9.74 -1.31
N LEU A 71 11.78 -8.76 -0.54
CA LEU A 71 13.13 -8.81 0.00
C LEU A 71 13.36 -10.11 0.80
N PRO A 72 14.51 -10.79 0.59
CA PRO A 72 14.84 -12.03 1.29
C PRO A 72 14.94 -11.76 2.79
N ARG A 73 14.37 -12.61 3.64
CA ARG A 73 14.38 -12.40 5.11
C ARG A 73 15.20 -13.46 5.84
N HIS A 74 16.15 -14.11 5.18
CA HIS A 74 16.95 -15.15 5.83
C HIS A 74 18.10 -14.55 6.65
N ARG A 75 18.83 -13.55 6.12
CA ARG A 75 19.90 -12.80 6.84
C ARG A 75 19.36 -11.56 7.54
N LEU A 76 20.00 -11.18 8.66
CA LEU A 76 19.61 -10.02 9.47
C LEU A 76 19.58 -8.70 8.67
N GLY A 77 20.62 -8.42 7.87
CA GLY A 77 20.69 -7.19 7.08
C GLY A 77 19.50 -7.03 6.11
N TRP A 78 19.16 -8.09 5.39
CA TRP A 78 18.00 -8.08 4.50
C TRP A 78 16.66 -8.01 5.24
N ARG A 79 16.54 -8.60 6.43
CA ARG A 79 15.37 -8.42 7.30
C ARG A 79 15.18 -6.96 7.70
N ILE A 80 16.27 -6.28 8.09
CA ILE A 80 16.24 -4.87 8.47
C ILE A 80 15.86 -4.01 7.25
N ALA A 81 16.51 -4.22 6.10
CA ALA A 81 16.19 -3.51 4.86
C ALA A 81 14.71 -3.69 4.47
N SER A 82 14.19 -4.92 4.52
CA SER A 82 12.77 -5.22 4.28
C SER A 82 11.84 -4.42 5.19
N ARG A 83 12.14 -4.35 6.49
CA ARG A 83 11.35 -3.57 7.46
C ARG A 83 11.41 -2.07 7.19
N ILE A 84 12.58 -1.53 6.85
CA ILE A 84 12.73 -0.11 6.51
C ILE A 84 11.86 0.21 5.30
N VAL A 85 11.96 -0.57 4.23
CA VAL A 85 11.20 -0.37 2.99
C VAL A 85 9.68 -0.43 3.23
N LEU A 86 9.22 -1.42 4.00
CA LEU A 86 7.81 -1.53 4.39
C LEU A 86 7.36 -0.37 5.30
N GLY A 87 8.23 0.12 6.18
CA GLY A 87 7.98 1.27 7.03
C GLY A 87 7.82 2.55 6.21
N VAL A 88 8.66 2.74 5.19
CA VAL A 88 8.52 3.83 4.21
C VAL A 88 7.20 3.72 3.48
N ALA A 89 6.80 2.53 3.01
CA ALA A 89 5.49 2.33 2.38
C ALA A 89 4.32 2.74 3.30
N ALA A 90 4.38 2.34 4.58
CA ALA A 90 3.36 2.70 5.58
C ALA A 90 3.30 4.22 5.82
N LEU A 91 4.45 4.87 6.01
CA LEU A 91 4.54 6.32 6.24
C LEU A 91 4.09 7.10 5.01
N TYR A 92 4.46 6.67 3.80
CA TYR A 92 4.03 7.29 2.55
C TYR A 92 2.51 7.16 2.36
N THR A 93 1.95 5.98 2.65
CA THR A 93 0.48 5.77 2.62
C THR A 93 -0.23 6.68 3.64
N LEU A 94 0.35 6.87 4.82
CA LEU A 94 -0.20 7.75 5.85
C LEU A 94 -0.13 9.23 5.40
N ALA A 95 0.99 9.64 4.81
CA ALA A 95 1.12 10.98 4.24
C ALA A 95 0.08 11.24 3.15
N LEU A 96 -0.19 10.24 2.29
CA LEU A 96 -1.24 10.32 1.28
C LEU A 96 -2.66 10.41 1.89
N ALA A 97 -2.92 9.65 2.96
CA ALA A 97 -4.19 9.75 3.69
C ALA A 97 -4.42 11.17 4.23
N VAL A 98 -3.37 11.77 4.83
CA VAL A 98 -3.40 13.15 5.34
C VAL A 98 -3.51 14.18 4.21
N TYR A 99 -2.82 13.97 3.10
CA TYR A 99 -2.90 14.83 1.91
C TYR A 99 -4.35 14.99 1.44
N TRP A 100 -5.10 13.88 1.38
CA TRP A 100 -6.50 13.89 1.00
C TRP A 100 -7.43 14.61 2.00
N TRP A 101 -7.00 14.91 3.23
CA TRP A 101 -7.83 15.70 4.14
C TRP A 101 -7.93 17.17 3.77
N TYR A 102 -7.06 17.67 2.90
CA TYR A 102 -7.08 19.07 2.46
C TYR A 102 -7.58 19.21 1.00
N PRO A 103 -8.49 20.15 0.69
CA PRO A 103 -9.14 21.04 1.62
C PRO A 103 -10.16 20.35 2.54
N PHE A 104 -10.91 19.32 2.09
CA PHE A 104 -11.93 18.63 2.94
C PHE A 104 -12.32 17.20 2.50
N HIS A 105 -11.47 16.42 1.80
CA HIS A 105 -11.84 15.06 1.34
C HIS A 105 -11.60 13.99 2.41
N TYR A 106 -12.17 14.19 3.60
CA TYR A 106 -11.99 13.31 4.76
C TYR A 106 -12.23 11.83 4.47
N ALA A 107 -13.30 11.54 3.73
CA ALA A 107 -13.65 10.18 3.33
C ALA A 107 -12.60 9.55 2.39
N ALA A 108 -12.07 10.33 1.44
CA ALA A 108 -11.00 9.87 0.55
C ALA A 108 -9.72 9.57 1.37
N GLY A 109 -9.33 10.45 2.29
CA GLY A 109 -8.18 10.21 3.15
C GLY A 109 -8.36 9.01 4.08
N ALA A 110 -9.54 8.90 4.71
CA ALA A 110 -9.86 7.78 5.60
C ALA A 110 -9.83 6.41 4.88
N SER A 111 -10.12 6.38 3.58
CA SER A 111 -10.08 5.16 2.77
C SER A 111 -8.68 4.52 2.69
N PHE A 112 -7.61 5.28 2.93
CA PHE A 112 -6.24 4.78 2.94
C PHE A 112 -5.79 4.23 4.30
N LEU A 113 -6.52 4.47 5.40
CA LEU A 113 -6.16 3.96 6.72
C LEU A 113 -6.04 2.43 6.80
N PRO A 114 -6.92 1.65 6.14
CA PRO A 114 -6.73 0.20 6.03
C PRO A 114 -5.42 -0.18 5.33
N ALA A 115 -4.98 0.59 4.32
CA ALA A 115 -3.72 0.35 3.63
C ALA A 115 -2.51 0.72 4.51
N VAL A 116 -2.59 1.79 5.31
CA VAL A 116 -1.59 2.11 6.35
C VAL A 116 -1.46 0.95 7.33
N ALA A 117 -2.59 0.46 7.84
CA ALA A 117 -2.62 -0.66 8.77
C ALA A 117 -2.07 -1.94 8.14
N ALA A 118 -2.39 -2.23 6.88
CA ALA A 118 -1.86 -3.37 6.15
C ALA A 118 -0.34 -3.26 5.96
N CYS A 119 0.17 -2.13 5.48
CA CYS A 119 1.61 -1.90 5.30
C CYS A 119 2.37 -2.01 6.62
N ALA A 120 1.83 -1.41 7.70
CA ALA A 120 2.39 -1.53 9.03
C ALA A 120 2.39 -3.00 9.45
N TRP A 121 1.24 -3.67 9.49
CA TRP A 121 1.09 -5.06 9.92
C TRP A 121 2.11 -6.04 9.31
N VAL A 122 2.52 -5.79 8.07
CA VAL A 122 3.50 -6.61 7.34
C VAL A 122 4.94 -6.50 7.87
N LEU A 123 5.31 -5.50 8.69
CA LEU A 123 6.63 -5.46 9.36
C LEU A 123 6.86 -6.65 10.31
N TRP A 124 5.77 -7.32 10.71
CA TRP A 124 5.76 -8.50 11.56
C TRP A 124 5.87 -9.82 10.78
N LEU A 125 6.12 -9.76 9.47
CA LEU A 125 6.37 -10.94 8.65
C LEU A 125 7.50 -11.82 9.24
N PRO A 126 7.31 -13.15 9.28
CA PRO A 126 8.32 -14.05 9.79
C PRO A 126 9.55 -14.08 8.86
N ALA A 127 10.66 -14.57 9.41
CA ALA A 127 11.85 -14.85 8.63
C ALA A 127 11.53 -15.86 7.52
N SER A 128 12.04 -15.62 6.32
CA SER A 128 11.97 -16.61 5.24
C SER A 128 12.89 -17.78 5.58
N LYS A 129 12.44 -19.01 5.33
CA LYS A 129 13.30 -20.19 5.40
C LYS A 129 14.50 -20.01 4.45
N GLN A 130 15.68 -20.48 4.84
CA GLN A 130 16.80 -20.53 3.89
C GLN A 130 16.43 -21.46 2.73
N PRO A 131 16.76 -21.11 1.48
CA PRO A 131 16.74 -22.08 0.40
C PRO A 131 17.67 -23.23 0.79
N ALA A 132 17.22 -24.47 0.62
CA ALA A 132 18.00 -25.65 0.98
C ALA A 132 19.35 -25.63 0.22
N PRO A 133 20.49 -25.86 0.89
CA PRO A 133 21.77 -25.96 0.21
C PRO A 133 21.77 -27.24 -0.65
N GLY A 134 21.56 -27.12 -1.97
CA GLY A 134 21.64 -28.27 -2.87
C GLY A 134 20.98 -28.18 -4.25
N THR A 135 20.15 -27.17 -4.55
CA THR A 135 19.40 -27.15 -5.83
C THR A 135 20.16 -26.61 -7.05
N ASN A 136 21.48 -26.38 -6.96
CA ASN A 136 22.29 -25.86 -8.07
C ASN A 136 23.19 -26.91 -8.77
N MET A 137 22.96 -28.21 -8.56
CA MET A 137 23.75 -29.28 -9.24
C MET A 137 22.95 -30.07 -10.29
N ALA A 138 22.18 -29.39 -11.14
CA ALA A 138 21.61 -30.03 -12.33
C ALA A 138 21.39 -29.03 -13.47
N SER A 139 22.44 -28.77 -14.26
CA SER A 139 22.37 -28.55 -15.72
C SER A 139 23.78 -28.29 -16.23
N SER A 140 24.50 -29.39 -16.44
CA SER A 140 25.51 -29.54 -17.48
C SER A 140 24.84 -30.11 -18.73
#